data_AF-A0A2K6Q844-F1
#
_entry.id   AF-A0A2K6Q844-F1
#
_cell.length_a   1.000
_cell.length_b   1.000
_cell.length_c   1.000
_cell.angle_alpha   90.00
_cell.angle_beta   90.00
_cell.angle_gamma   90.00
#
_symmetry.space_group_name_H-M   'P 1'
#
loop_
_entity.id
_entity.type
_entity.pdbx_description
1 polymer ?
#
loop_
_entity_poly.entity_id
_entity_poly.type
_entity_poly.pdbx_seq_one_letter_code
_entity_poly.pdbx_strand_id
1 'polypeptide(L)'
;MTARGTPSRFLASVLHNGLGRYVQQLQRLSFSVSRDSASSRGAREFVEREVIDFARRNPGIVIYVNSRPCCVPRVVAEYLNGAVREESIHCKSVEEISTLVQKLANQSGLDVIRIRKPFHTDNPSIQGQWHPFTNKPTTFRGLCPREVQDPAPAQDAAEFLSEGAGPCWYSIVALPQKHIAIAIHPSQPAGQCHQAIGHWPETVCSCTADPPARLARPNISSVISPLGKYPSRS
;
A
#
# COMPACT_ATOMS: atom_id res chain seq x y z
N MET A 1 20.46 -2.00 16.08
CA MET A 1 19.34 -2.82 15.53
C MET A 1 19.86 -3.64 14.37
N THR A 2 19.58 -4.94 14.31
CA THR A 2 20.06 -5.82 13.22
C THR A 2 18.96 -6.06 12.18
N ALA A 3 19.35 -6.35 10.93
CA ALA A 3 18.45 -6.58 9.81
C ALA A 3 17.50 -7.79 9.97
N ARG A 4 17.85 -8.75 10.86
CA ARG A 4 17.04 -9.96 11.15
C ARG A 4 15.99 -9.71 12.25
N GLY A 5 16.25 -8.78 13.17
CA GLY A 5 15.33 -8.44 14.26
C GLY A 5 14.38 -7.28 13.95
N THR A 6 14.42 -6.73 12.73
CA THR A 6 13.58 -5.61 12.31
C THR A 6 12.85 -5.95 11.01
N PRO A 7 11.60 -5.48 10.84
CA PRO A 7 10.87 -5.70 9.60
C PRO A 7 11.57 -4.99 8.42
N SER A 8 11.24 -5.43 7.21
CA SER A 8 11.78 -4.84 5.97
C SER A 8 10.71 -4.81 4.90
N ARG A 9 10.86 -3.89 3.95
CA ARG A 9 9.98 -3.77 2.79
C ARG A 9 10.78 -3.64 1.50
N PHE A 10 10.10 -3.78 0.37
CA PHE A 10 10.65 -3.40 -0.93
C PHE A 10 10.41 -1.91 -1.19
N LEU A 11 11.19 -1.35 -2.12
CA LEU A 11 10.97 0.01 -2.60
C LEU A 11 9.68 0.02 -3.42
N ALA A 12 8.81 0.99 -3.15
CA ALA A 12 7.55 1.20 -3.86
C ALA A 12 7.14 2.67 -3.73
N SER A 13 6.23 3.12 -4.58
CA SER A 13 5.59 4.44 -4.51
C SER A 13 4.13 4.31 -4.06
N VAL A 14 3.56 5.38 -3.49
CA VAL A 14 2.14 5.44 -3.17
C VAL A 14 1.38 5.84 -4.43
N LEU A 15 0.44 5.02 -4.89
CA LEU A 15 -0.38 5.26 -6.09
C LEU A 15 0.43 5.67 -7.34
N HIS A 16 1.60 5.06 -7.53
CA HIS A 16 2.51 5.35 -8.66
C HIS A 16 2.82 6.85 -8.85
N ASN A 17 2.97 7.57 -7.74
CA ASN A 17 3.31 8.98 -7.75
C ASN A 17 4.55 9.25 -8.61
N GLY A 18 4.46 10.22 -9.53
CA GLY A 18 5.51 10.57 -10.48
C GLY A 18 5.38 9.95 -11.88
N LEU A 19 4.51 8.97 -12.12
CA LEU A 19 4.26 8.47 -13.48
C LEU A 19 3.43 9.46 -14.33
N GLY A 20 2.36 10.00 -13.75
CA GLY A 20 1.49 10.98 -14.42
C GLY A 20 1.75 12.40 -13.91
N ARG A 21 1.45 12.63 -12.63
CA ARG A 21 1.74 13.89 -11.94
C ARG A 21 2.32 13.60 -10.56
N TYR A 22 3.01 14.59 -9.99
CA TYR A 22 3.41 14.55 -8.59
C TYR A 22 2.27 15.03 -7.69
N VAL A 23 2.01 14.29 -6.62
CA VAL A 23 1.11 14.67 -5.52
C VAL A 23 1.88 14.63 -4.21
N GLN A 24 1.83 15.72 -3.45
CA GLN A 24 2.42 15.82 -2.11
C GLN A 24 1.68 14.88 -1.16
N GLN A 25 2.42 14.01 -0.46
CA GLN A 25 1.82 12.94 0.36
C GLN A 25 1.47 13.38 1.78
N LEU A 26 2.15 14.42 2.30
CA LEU A 26 1.82 14.99 3.59
C LEU A 26 0.50 15.76 3.48
N GLN A 27 -0.48 15.40 4.32
CA GLN A 27 -1.81 16.01 4.32
C GLN A 27 -1.96 17.04 5.43
N ARG A 28 -1.52 16.69 6.64
CA ARG A 28 -1.74 17.50 7.83
C ARG A 28 -0.51 17.56 8.71
N LEU A 29 -0.23 18.75 9.25
CA LEU A 29 0.69 18.95 10.35
C LEU A 29 -0.05 19.52 11.56
N SER A 30 0.07 18.86 12.71
CA SER A 30 -0.49 19.32 13.97
C SER A 30 0.64 19.59 14.96
N PHE A 31 0.84 20.87 15.30
CA PHE A 31 1.81 21.31 16.29
C PHE A 31 1.17 21.42 17.67
N SER A 32 1.85 20.88 18.69
CA SER A 32 1.52 21.15 20.09
C SER A 32 2.63 22.00 20.71
N VAL A 33 2.32 23.25 21.01
CA VAL A 33 3.28 24.27 21.45
C VAL A 33 2.82 24.82 22.80
N SER A 34 3.75 25.03 23.72
CA SER A 34 3.48 25.67 25.01
C SER A 34 3.81 27.15 24.96
N ARG A 35 2.96 27.99 25.55
CA ARG A 35 3.18 29.43 25.67
C ARG A 35 4.38 29.76 26.56
N ASP A 36 4.49 29.06 27.70
CA ASP A 36 5.37 29.48 28.79
C ASP A 36 6.64 28.63 28.93
N SER A 37 6.69 27.43 28.33
CA SER A 37 7.84 26.53 28.52
C SER A 37 9.08 26.97 27.72
N ALA A 38 10.24 26.87 28.35
CA ALA A 38 11.54 27.08 27.69
C ALA A 38 11.82 26.01 26.62
N SER A 39 11.36 24.78 26.87
CA SER A 39 11.50 23.65 25.92
C SER A 39 10.79 23.86 24.59
N SER A 40 9.80 24.76 24.56
CA SER A 40 8.99 25.10 23.40
C SER A 40 9.41 26.43 22.75
N ARG A 41 10.55 27.02 23.14
CA ARG A 41 11.02 28.31 22.61
C ARG A 41 11.18 28.28 21.09
N GLY A 42 11.94 27.34 20.54
CA GLY A 42 12.15 27.24 19.09
C GLY A 42 10.86 26.95 18.32
N ALA A 43 9.95 26.15 18.88
CA ALA A 43 8.66 25.88 18.27
C ALA A 43 7.76 27.13 18.21
N ARG A 44 7.81 28.01 19.22
CA ARG A 44 7.08 29.29 19.20
C ARG A 44 7.64 30.23 18.14
N GLU A 45 8.95 30.40 18.09
CA GLU A 45 9.61 31.27 17.12
C GLU A 45 9.40 30.78 15.67
N PHE A 46 9.39 29.47 15.45
CA PHE A 46 9.02 28.87 14.16
C PHE A 46 7.57 29.19 13.76
N VAL A 47 6.62 29.12 14.70
CA VAL A 47 5.21 29.47 14.44
C VAL A 47 5.04 30.96 14.17
N GLU A 48 5.84 31.83 14.79
CA GLU A 48 5.76 33.27 14.57
C GLU A 48 6.33 33.70 13.22
N ARG A 49 7.42 33.07 12.76
CA ARG A 49 8.17 33.55 11.59
C ARG A 49 8.03 32.65 10.35
N GLU A 50 8.15 31.34 10.49
CA GLU A 50 8.37 30.45 9.35
C GLU A 50 7.13 29.67 8.90
N VAL A 51 6.20 29.37 9.82
CA VAL A 51 5.06 28.49 9.52
C VAL A 51 4.16 29.04 8.41
N ILE A 52 3.99 30.37 8.35
CA ILE A 52 3.15 31.05 7.36
C ILE A 52 3.79 30.91 5.97
N ASP A 53 5.09 31.13 5.86
CA ASP A 53 5.80 31.02 4.59
C ASP A 53 5.91 29.56 4.15
N PHE A 54 6.04 28.61 5.08
CA PHE A 54 5.94 27.19 4.78
C PHE A 54 4.55 26.80 4.24
N ALA A 55 3.46 27.33 4.82
CA ALA A 55 2.10 27.09 4.34
C ALA A 55 1.87 27.69 2.94
N ARG A 56 2.43 28.88 2.66
CA ARG A 56 2.36 29.51 1.33
C ARG A 56 3.08 28.68 0.27
N ARG A 57 4.22 28.08 0.60
CA ARG A 57 4.96 27.18 -0.30
C ARG A 57 4.24 25.86 -0.57
N ASN A 58 3.43 25.39 0.38
CA ASN A 58 2.77 24.09 0.31
C ASN A 58 1.25 24.23 0.55
N PRO A 59 0.49 24.74 -0.43
CA PRO A 59 -0.95 24.98 -0.27
C PRO A 59 -1.77 23.69 -0.10
N GLY A 60 -1.20 22.52 -0.41
CA GLY A 60 -1.84 21.22 -0.20
C GLY A 60 -1.78 20.68 1.23
N ILE A 61 -0.99 21.30 2.12
CA ILE A 61 -0.84 20.88 3.52
C ILE A 61 -1.70 21.75 4.41
N VAL A 62 -2.50 21.13 5.27
CA VAL A 62 -3.24 21.83 6.32
C VAL A 62 -2.44 21.82 7.61
N ILE A 63 -2.22 23.00 8.21
CA ILE A 63 -1.42 23.16 9.42
C ILE A 63 -2.30 23.62 10.58
N TYR A 64 -2.26 22.87 11.68
CA TYR A 64 -2.92 23.20 12.93
C TYR A 64 -1.87 23.55 13.99
N VAL A 65 -2.11 24.65 14.69
CA VAL A 65 -1.30 25.07 15.82
C VAL A 65 -2.17 25.01 17.07
N ASN A 66 -1.90 24.03 17.92
CA ASN A 66 -2.55 23.89 19.21
C ASN A 66 -1.61 24.46 20.28
N SER A 67 -1.90 25.69 20.72
CA SER A 67 -1.24 26.29 21.88
C SER A 67 -1.87 25.73 23.15
N ARG A 68 -1.18 24.79 23.79
CA ARG A 68 -1.63 24.15 25.04
C ARG A 68 -0.47 24.00 26.01
N PRO A 69 -0.71 24.02 27.33
CA PRO A 69 0.32 23.70 28.30
C PRO A 69 0.89 22.30 28.04
N CYS A 70 2.16 22.23 27.64
CA CYS A 70 2.87 20.97 27.42
C CYS A 70 4.36 21.09 27.77
N CYS A 71 4.92 20.05 28.38
CA CYS A 71 6.35 20.02 28.73
C CYS A 71 7.23 19.70 27.51
N VAL A 72 6.72 18.86 26.60
CA VAL A 72 7.43 18.37 25.42
C VAL A 72 6.62 18.76 24.19
N PRO A 73 7.05 19.76 23.40
CA PRO A 73 6.37 20.11 22.17
C PRO A 73 6.59 19.03 21.10
N ARG A 74 5.57 18.83 20.25
CA ARG A 74 5.53 17.76 19.26
C ARG A 74 4.89 18.23 17.97
N VAL A 75 5.25 17.55 16.89
CA VAL A 75 4.61 17.68 15.58
C VAL A 75 4.08 16.31 15.16
N VAL A 76 2.82 16.28 14.74
CA VAL A 76 2.16 15.09 14.20
C VAL A 76 1.94 15.33 12.71
N ALA A 77 2.52 14.45 11.89
CA ALA A 77 2.40 14.45 10.44
C ALA A 77 1.50 13.29 9.99
N GLU A 78 0.41 13.62 9.29
CA GLU A 78 -0.53 12.65 8.71
C GLU A 78 -0.36 12.62 7.19
N TYR A 79 -0.25 11.43 6.62
CA TYR A 79 -0.04 11.20 5.19
C TYR A 79 -1.29 10.60 4.53
N LEU A 80 -1.38 10.75 3.20
CA LEU A 80 -2.52 10.25 2.40
C LEU A 80 -2.75 8.73 2.52
N ASN A 81 -1.70 7.95 2.79
CA ASN A 81 -1.80 6.52 3.01
C ASN A 81 -2.30 6.13 4.42
N GLY A 82 -2.67 7.11 5.26
CA GLY A 82 -3.11 6.92 6.63
C GLY A 82 -1.98 6.76 7.65
N ALA A 83 -0.71 6.81 7.22
CA ALA A 83 0.40 6.77 8.15
C ALA A 83 0.46 8.05 8.99
N VAL A 84 0.78 7.89 10.27
CA VAL A 84 0.95 9.00 11.22
C VAL A 84 2.36 8.93 11.78
N ARG A 85 3.08 10.05 11.70
CA ARG A 85 4.43 10.20 12.25
C ARG A 85 4.41 11.31 13.30
N GLU A 86 4.70 10.93 14.53
CA GLU A 86 4.88 11.87 15.63
C GLU A 86 6.37 12.06 15.90
N GLU A 87 6.84 13.31 15.85
CA GLU A 87 8.21 13.65 16.20
C GLU A 87 8.22 14.71 17.31
N SER A 88 9.12 14.56 18.29
CA SER A 88 9.33 15.59 19.31
C SER A 88 10.22 16.71 18.77
N ILE A 89 9.85 17.95 19.11
CA ILE A 89 10.60 19.17 18.78
C ILE A 89 11.13 19.87 20.05
N HIS A 90 11.35 19.07 21.08
CA HIS A 90 11.82 19.53 22.39
C HIS A 90 13.22 20.14 22.31
N CYS A 91 13.37 21.38 22.77
CA CYS A 91 14.65 22.10 22.84
C CYS A 91 15.41 22.19 21.50
N LYS A 92 14.69 22.15 20.38
CA LYS A 92 15.27 22.32 19.04
C LYS A 92 15.32 23.80 18.64
N SER A 93 16.30 24.16 17.82
CA SER A 93 16.35 25.49 17.19
C SER A 93 15.29 25.63 16.10
N VAL A 94 15.06 26.86 15.63
CA VAL A 94 14.10 27.13 14.56
C VAL A 94 14.54 26.43 13.26
N GLU A 95 15.82 26.49 12.94
CA GLU A 95 16.42 25.93 11.73
C GLU A 95 16.32 24.39 11.73
N GLU A 96 16.54 23.76 12.89
CA GLU A 96 16.36 22.32 13.06
C GLU A 96 14.89 21.91 12.85
N ILE A 97 13.95 22.70 13.38
CA ILE A 97 12.51 22.48 13.21
C ILE A 97 12.12 22.68 11.74
N SER A 98 12.64 23.72 11.07
CA SER A 98 12.39 24.01 9.66
C SER A 98 12.86 22.85 8.77
N THR A 99 14.09 22.39 9.00
CA THR A 99 14.68 21.25 8.30
C THR A 99 13.85 19.99 8.55
N LEU A 100 13.38 19.79 9.78
CA LEU A 100 12.56 18.67 10.16
C LEU A 100 11.19 18.68 9.46
N VAL A 101 10.49 19.81 9.47
CA VAL A 101 9.18 19.98 8.84
C VAL A 101 9.30 19.80 7.33
N GLN A 102 10.36 20.34 6.72
CA GLN A 102 10.63 20.14 5.30
C GLN A 102 10.92 18.67 4.97
N LYS A 103 11.67 17.96 5.84
CA LYS A 103 11.90 16.52 5.72
C LYS A 103 10.58 15.75 5.76
N LEU A 104 9.68 16.06 6.69
CA LEU A 104 8.35 15.44 6.79
C LEU A 104 7.50 15.71 5.54
N ALA A 105 7.56 16.93 5.00
CA ALA A 105 6.85 17.29 3.77
C ALA A 105 7.34 16.54 2.53
N ASN A 106 8.63 16.20 2.49
CA ASN A 106 9.26 15.49 1.38
C ASN A 106 9.09 13.96 1.49
N GLN A 107 8.66 13.44 2.64
CA GLN A 107 8.44 12.02 2.86
C GLN A 107 7.09 11.55 2.31
N SER A 108 6.97 10.24 2.05
CA SER A 108 5.77 9.63 1.46
C SER A 108 4.82 8.98 2.46
N GLY A 109 5.17 8.93 3.75
CA GLY A 109 4.40 8.20 4.75
C GLY A 109 4.66 6.69 4.78
N LEU A 110 5.52 6.16 3.89
CA LEU A 110 5.95 4.76 3.98
C LEU A 110 6.84 4.51 5.20
N ASP A 111 6.86 3.26 5.67
CA ASP A 111 7.65 2.91 6.83
C ASP A 111 9.15 3.13 6.63
N VAL A 112 9.76 3.81 7.61
CA VAL A 112 11.21 4.05 7.70
C VAL A 112 11.86 2.81 8.30
N ILE A 113 11.89 1.75 7.51
CA ILE A 113 12.50 0.46 7.82
C ILE A 113 13.46 0.07 6.70
N ARG A 114 14.20 -1.02 6.89
CA ARG A 114 15.19 -1.49 5.91
C ARG A 114 14.52 -1.77 4.56
N ILE A 115 14.99 -1.08 3.53
CA ILE A 115 14.63 -1.32 2.13
C ILE A 115 15.52 -2.45 1.61
N ARG A 116 14.91 -3.50 1.06
CA ARG A 116 15.65 -4.70 0.60
C ARG A 116 16.43 -4.48 -0.70
N LYS A 117 15.83 -3.80 -1.66
CA LYS A 117 16.40 -3.52 -2.98
C LYS A 117 16.24 -2.03 -3.27
N PRO A 118 17.30 -1.31 -3.69
CA PRO A 118 17.23 0.13 -3.99
C PRO A 118 16.62 0.43 -5.36
N PHE A 119 16.06 -0.57 -6.04
CA PHE A 119 15.37 -0.45 -7.31
C PHE A 119 14.09 -1.30 -7.28
N HIS A 120 13.13 -0.91 -8.09
CA HIS A 120 11.87 -1.63 -8.31
C HIS A 120 11.44 -1.42 -9.76
N THR A 121 10.96 -2.50 -10.39
CA THR A 121 10.40 -2.48 -11.75
C THR A 121 9.30 -3.53 -11.81
N ASP A 122 8.16 -3.18 -12.41
CA ASP A 122 7.07 -4.12 -12.69
C ASP A 122 7.34 -4.95 -13.95
N ASN A 123 8.23 -4.47 -14.82
CA ASN A 123 8.61 -5.11 -16.08
C ASN A 123 10.12 -5.42 -16.10
N PRO A 124 10.57 -6.53 -15.46
CA PRO A 124 11.99 -6.83 -15.32
C PRO A 124 12.67 -7.38 -16.59
N SER A 125 11.92 -7.93 -17.55
CA SER A 125 12.47 -8.40 -18.84
C SER A 125 11.66 -7.84 -20.02
N ILE A 126 12.36 -7.56 -21.12
CA ILE A 126 11.79 -7.01 -22.35
C ILE A 126 11.72 -8.08 -23.46
N GLN A 127 12.72 -8.97 -23.56
CA GLN A 127 12.85 -9.97 -24.64
C GLN A 127 12.42 -11.39 -24.21
N GLY A 128 11.79 -11.51 -23.04
CA GLY A 128 11.48 -12.79 -22.41
C GLY A 128 12.44 -13.09 -21.26
N GLN A 129 11.91 -13.64 -20.18
CA GLN A 129 12.75 -14.07 -19.06
C GLN A 129 13.54 -15.31 -19.47
N TRP A 130 14.82 -15.36 -19.09
CA TRP A 130 15.64 -16.54 -19.32
C TRP A 130 14.98 -17.79 -18.71
N HIS A 131 14.94 -18.86 -19.48
CA HIS A 131 14.56 -20.18 -19.03
C HIS A 131 15.58 -21.22 -19.56
N PRO A 132 15.64 -22.43 -18.97
CA PRO A 132 16.66 -23.42 -19.34
C PRO A 132 16.72 -23.80 -20.83
N PHE A 133 15.62 -23.60 -21.56
CA PHE A 133 15.50 -23.92 -22.99
C PHE A 133 15.74 -22.73 -23.93
N THR A 134 16.02 -21.52 -23.43
CA THR A 134 16.15 -20.32 -24.27
C THR A 134 17.23 -20.46 -25.35
N ASN A 135 18.38 -21.02 -25.01
CA ASN A 135 19.50 -21.21 -25.93
C ASN A 135 19.71 -22.69 -26.29
N LYS A 136 18.64 -23.48 -26.33
CA LYS A 136 18.68 -24.90 -26.73
C LYS A 136 18.00 -25.07 -28.08
N PRO A 137 18.65 -25.69 -29.08
CA PRO A 137 17.98 -26.00 -30.33
C PRO A 137 16.89 -27.05 -30.09
N THR A 138 15.78 -26.93 -30.82
CA THR A 138 14.73 -27.94 -30.82
C THR A 138 15.14 -29.11 -31.72
N THR A 139 15.02 -30.34 -31.21
CA THR A 139 15.21 -31.55 -32.01
C THR A 139 14.06 -31.72 -33.00
N PHE A 140 14.30 -32.38 -34.13
CA PHE A 140 13.23 -32.76 -35.05
C PHE A 140 12.18 -33.62 -34.32
N ARG A 141 10.90 -33.29 -34.48
CA ARG A 141 9.75 -33.82 -33.71
C ARG A 141 9.82 -33.66 -32.18
N GLY A 142 10.78 -32.91 -31.63
CA GLY A 142 10.88 -32.67 -30.19
C GLY A 142 11.18 -33.91 -29.34
N LEU A 143 11.79 -34.93 -29.93
CA LEU A 143 12.05 -36.20 -29.27
C LEU A 143 13.05 -36.06 -28.12
N CYS A 144 12.82 -36.83 -27.07
CA CYS A 144 13.77 -36.98 -25.99
C CYS A 144 15.01 -37.76 -26.44
N PRO A 145 16.17 -37.55 -25.79
CA PRO A 145 17.34 -38.37 -26.04
C PRO A 145 17.03 -39.86 -25.85
N ARG A 146 17.38 -40.69 -26.84
CA ARG A 146 17.15 -42.16 -26.88
C ARG A 146 15.69 -42.60 -27.05
N GLU A 147 14.80 -41.70 -27.47
CA GLU A 147 13.42 -42.07 -27.81
C GLU A 147 13.35 -42.63 -29.24
N VAL A 148 12.75 -43.82 -29.38
CA VAL A 148 12.54 -44.46 -30.68
C VAL A 148 11.33 -43.83 -31.36
N GLN A 149 11.51 -43.35 -32.59
CA GLN A 149 10.40 -42.87 -33.42
C GLN A 149 9.60 -44.04 -33.95
N ASP A 150 8.27 -43.93 -33.91
CA ASP A 150 7.32 -44.90 -34.47
C ASP A 150 7.73 -46.34 -34.13
N PRO A 151 7.75 -46.72 -32.84
CA PRO A 151 8.09 -48.09 -32.46
C PRO A 151 7.16 -49.01 -33.25
N ALA A 152 7.75 -49.97 -33.97
CA ALA A 152 7.01 -50.91 -34.81
C ALA A 152 5.83 -51.48 -34.00
N PRO A 153 4.63 -51.62 -34.61
CA PRO A 153 3.53 -52.29 -33.93
C PRO A 153 4.07 -53.64 -33.47
N ALA A 154 3.84 -53.98 -32.20
CA ALA A 154 4.27 -55.25 -31.61
C ALA A 154 3.54 -56.41 -32.31
N GLN A 155 3.95 -56.76 -33.54
CA GLN A 155 3.38 -57.82 -34.35
C GLN A 155 4.37 -58.98 -34.52
N ASP A 156 5.68 -58.75 -34.37
CA ASP A 156 6.69 -59.82 -34.51
C ASP A 156 7.09 -60.48 -33.17
N ALA A 157 6.57 -60.03 -32.03
CA ALA A 157 6.79 -60.71 -30.74
C ALA A 157 5.81 -61.87 -30.49
N ALA A 158 4.75 -62.00 -31.30
CA ALA A 158 3.75 -63.06 -31.15
C ALA A 158 4.00 -64.27 -32.06
N GLU A 159 4.77 -64.15 -33.15
CA GLU A 159 4.98 -65.24 -34.11
C GLU A 159 6.14 -66.19 -33.78
N PHE A 160 6.98 -65.87 -32.77
CA PHE A 160 8.07 -66.76 -32.33
C PHE A 160 7.71 -67.69 -31.16
N LEU A 161 6.43 -67.72 -30.73
CA LEU A 161 5.93 -68.62 -29.68
C LEU A 161 4.91 -69.66 -30.17
N SER A 162 4.77 -69.86 -31.49
CA SER A 162 3.84 -70.86 -32.05
C SER A 162 4.45 -72.22 -32.37
N GLU A 163 5.73 -72.47 -32.12
CA GLU A 163 6.31 -73.82 -32.22
C GLU A 163 6.90 -74.28 -30.88
N GLY A 164 6.02 -74.86 -30.06
CA GLY A 164 6.39 -75.86 -29.06
C GLY A 164 6.48 -75.37 -27.62
N ALA A 165 5.34 -75.22 -26.94
CA ALA A 165 5.24 -75.44 -25.49
C ALA A 165 3.77 -75.57 -25.06
N GLY A 166 3.48 -76.55 -24.20
CA GLY A 166 2.16 -76.82 -23.61
C GLY A 166 1.64 -75.70 -22.69
N PRO A 167 0.48 -75.92 -22.05
CA PRO A 167 -0.29 -74.87 -21.41
C PRO A 167 0.36 -74.43 -20.10
N CYS A 168 1.07 -73.30 -20.11
CA CYS A 168 1.47 -72.60 -18.90
C CYS A 168 0.69 -71.31 -18.79
N TRP A 169 -0.33 -71.33 -17.93
CA TRP A 169 -1.10 -70.17 -17.53
C TRP A 169 -0.20 -69.22 -16.73
N TYR A 170 0.11 -68.05 -17.27
CA TYR A 170 0.34 -66.86 -16.44
C TYR A 170 -0.09 -65.60 -17.19
N SER A 171 -1.17 -64.99 -16.69
CA SER A 171 -1.71 -63.72 -17.15
C SER A 171 -0.71 -62.59 -16.87
N ILE A 172 -0.24 -61.91 -17.91
CA ILE A 172 0.48 -60.64 -17.74
C ILE A 172 -0.57 -59.55 -17.54
N VAL A 173 -0.71 -59.11 -16.29
CA VAL A 173 -1.51 -57.94 -15.93
C VAL A 173 -0.73 -56.70 -16.37
N ALA A 174 -1.23 -56.01 -17.40
CA ALA A 174 -0.74 -54.70 -17.78
C ALA A 174 -1.10 -53.68 -16.69
N LEU A 175 -0.10 -53.20 -15.93
CA LEU A 175 -0.26 -52.08 -15.03
C LEU A 175 -0.40 -50.78 -15.84
N PRO A 176 -1.41 -49.94 -15.59
CA PRO A 176 -1.56 -48.68 -16.29
C PRO A 176 -0.44 -47.73 -15.86
N GLN A 177 0.32 -47.20 -16.82
CA GLN A 177 1.27 -46.12 -16.57
C GLN A 177 0.51 -44.91 -16.03
N LYS A 178 0.86 -44.50 -14.80
CA LYS A 178 0.36 -43.31 -14.14
C LYS A 178 0.80 -42.08 -14.94
N HIS A 179 -0.15 -41.40 -15.57
CA HIS A 179 0.07 -40.04 -16.03
C HIS A 179 0.20 -39.13 -14.80
N ILE A 180 1.40 -38.57 -14.59
CA ILE A 180 1.57 -37.42 -13.71
C ILE A 180 1.18 -36.20 -14.52
N ALA A 181 -0.03 -35.71 -14.30
CA ALA A 181 -0.46 -34.43 -14.83
C ALA A 181 0.37 -33.32 -14.16
N ILE A 182 1.32 -32.74 -14.89
CA ILE A 182 1.92 -31.47 -14.51
C ILE A 182 0.94 -30.40 -14.96
N ALA A 183 0.10 -29.93 -14.03
CA ALA A 183 -0.71 -28.74 -14.23
C ALA A 183 0.23 -27.53 -14.35
N ILE A 184 0.50 -27.11 -15.58
CA ILE A 184 1.06 -25.78 -15.83
C ILE A 184 -0.09 -24.80 -15.61
N HIS A 185 -0.17 -24.25 -14.39
CA HIS A 185 -1.04 -23.11 -14.16
C HIS A 185 -0.61 -21.98 -15.10
N PRO A 186 -1.51 -21.38 -15.90
CA PRO A 186 -1.19 -20.12 -16.54
C PRO A 186 -0.74 -19.14 -15.45
N SER A 187 0.30 -18.35 -15.74
CA SER A 187 0.74 -17.29 -14.86
C SER A 187 -0.47 -16.44 -14.48
N GLN A 188 -0.81 -16.44 -13.19
CA GLN A 188 -1.85 -15.56 -12.65
C GLN A 188 -1.56 -14.14 -13.16
N PRO A 189 -2.53 -13.42 -13.73
CA PRO A 189 -2.37 -12.01 -13.96
C PRO A 189 -2.13 -11.37 -12.59
N ALA A 190 -0.99 -10.69 -12.43
CA ALA A 190 -0.80 -9.70 -11.39
C ALA A 190 -1.77 -8.54 -11.68
N GLY A 191 -3.00 -8.74 -11.26
CA GLY A 191 -4.15 -7.91 -11.54
C GLY A 191 -5.28 -8.34 -10.64
N GLN A 192 -5.06 -8.26 -9.32
CA GLN A 192 -6.17 -8.02 -8.41
C GLN A 192 -6.68 -6.60 -8.69
N CYS A 193 -7.50 -6.47 -9.73
CA CYS A 193 -8.65 -5.61 -9.62
C CYS A 193 -9.44 -6.12 -8.41
N HIS A 194 -9.60 -5.26 -7.42
CA HIS A 194 -10.62 -5.28 -6.37
C HIS A 194 -11.63 -6.43 -6.53
N GLN A 195 -11.53 -7.45 -5.68
CA GLN A 195 -12.75 -8.12 -5.28
C GLN A 195 -13.55 -7.11 -4.47
N ALA A 196 -14.80 -6.91 -4.86
CA ALA A 196 -15.77 -6.21 -4.03
C ALA A 196 -15.77 -6.87 -2.65
N ILE A 197 -15.41 -6.10 -1.63
CA ILE A 197 -15.72 -6.45 -0.25
C ILE A 197 -17.23 -6.66 -0.21
N GLY A 198 -17.59 -7.83 0.33
CA GLY A 198 -18.88 -8.46 0.15
C GLY A 198 -20.07 -7.58 0.51
N HIS A 199 -21.18 -8.01 -0.08
CA HIS A 199 -22.53 -7.90 0.47
C HIS A 199 -22.52 -7.64 1.98
N TRP A 200 -23.03 -6.46 2.35
CA TRP A 200 -23.52 -6.23 3.70
C TRP A 200 -24.59 -7.29 3.99
N PRO A 201 -24.64 -7.89 5.19
CA PRO A 201 -25.83 -8.62 5.59
C PRO A 201 -26.97 -7.60 5.63
N GLU A 202 -27.96 -7.79 4.75
CA GLU A 202 -29.27 -7.16 4.87
C GLU A 202 -29.87 -7.62 6.19
N THR A 203 -29.53 -6.90 7.25
CA THR A 203 -30.29 -6.95 8.49
C THR A 203 -31.53 -6.14 8.18
N VAL A 204 -32.63 -6.84 7.88
CA VAL A 204 -33.96 -6.26 7.81
C VAL A 204 -34.27 -5.69 9.19
N CYS A 205 -33.97 -4.40 9.37
CA CYS A 205 -34.49 -3.60 10.46
C CYS A 205 -35.95 -3.27 10.14
N SER A 206 -36.88 -4.06 10.69
CA SER A 206 -38.27 -3.69 10.79
C SER A 206 -38.41 -2.56 11.83
N CYS A 207 -38.19 -1.32 11.38
CA CYS A 207 -38.42 -0.10 12.16
C CYS A 207 -39.31 0.84 11.33
N THR A 208 -40.60 0.53 11.25
CA THR A 208 -41.60 1.52 10.83
C THR A 208 -41.79 2.50 12.00
N ALA A 209 -41.11 3.63 11.96
CA ALA A 209 -41.42 4.77 12.81
C ALA A 209 -41.33 6.04 11.95
N ASP A 210 -42.47 6.68 11.76
CA ASP A 210 -42.63 7.94 11.03
C ASP A 210 -41.71 9.04 11.59
N PRO A 211 -41.17 9.93 10.74
CA PRO A 211 -40.39 11.07 11.20
C PRO A 211 -41.31 12.13 11.83
N PRO A 212 -40.98 12.69 13.02
CA PRO A 212 -41.70 13.83 13.54
C PRO A 212 -41.41 15.09 12.70
N ALA A 213 -42.45 15.93 12.57
CA ALA A 213 -42.49 17.12 11.74
C ALA A 213 -41.31 18.09 11.98
N ARG A 214 -40.81 18.68 10.88
CA ARG A 214 -39.84 19.78 10.92
C ARG A 214 -40.41 20.96 11.70
N LEU A 215 -39.77 21.32 12.82
CA LEU A 215 -39.97 22.62 13.43
C LEU A 215 -39.32 23.69 12.56
N ALA A 216 -40.11 24.70 12.21
CA ALA A 216 -39.70 25.86 11.43
C ALA A 216 -38.58 26.64 12.14
N ARG A 217 -37.62 27.14 11.35
CA ARG A 217 -36.60 28.10 11.82
C ARG A 217 -37.30 29.40 12.24
N PRO A 218 -37.03 29.97 13.42
CA PRO A 218 -37.48 31.31 13.71
C PRO A 218 -36.66 32.32 12.89
N ASN A 219 -37.37 33.21 12.22
CA ASN A 219 -36.85 34.35 11.47
C ASN A 219 -36.12 35.31 12.42
N ILE A 220 -34.85 35.62 12.12
CA ILE A 220 -34.12 36.73 12.74
C ILE A 220 -34.66 38.02 12.13
N SER A 221 -35.65 38.63 12.78
CA SER A 221 -36.04 40.03 12.56
C SER A 221 -37.02 40.48 13.65
N SER A 222 -36.49 40.86 14.82
CA SER A 222 -37.10 41.85 15.75
C SER A 222 -36.42 41.82 17.13
N VAL A 223 -35.21 42.37 17.22
CA VAL A 223 -34.76 42.98 18.49
C VAL A 223 -33.96 44.24 18.13
N ILE A 224 -34.68 45.31 17.82
CA ILE A 224 -34.16 46.67 17.94
C ILE A 224 -35.11 47.38 18.91
N SER A 225 -34.61 47.70 20.09
CA SER A 225 -35.13 48.79 20.91
C SER A 225 -33.99 49.40 21.74
N PRO A 226 -34.01 50.72 21.97
CA PRO A 226 -32.80 51.50 22.26
C PRO A 226 -32.72 51.91 23.74
N LEU A 227 -31.57 51.69 24.39
CA LEU A 227 -31.19 52.30 25.68
C LEU A 227 -29.65 52.19 25.77
N GLY A 228 -28.85 53.19 26.13
CA GLY A 228 -29.14 54.52 26.64
C GLY A 228 -27.86 55.39 26.59
N LYS A 229 -28.09 56.68 26.84
CA LYS A 229 -27.14 57.78 26.77
C LYS A 229 -25.97 57.61 27.76
N TYR A 230 -24.75 57.85 27.31
CA TYR A 230 -23.61 58.21 28.15
C TYR A 230 -23.63 59.73 28.42
N PRO A 231 -23.48 60.21 29.67
CA PRO A 231 -23.16 61.61 29.90
C PRO A 231 -21.64 61.83 29.78
N SER A 232 -21.31 62.82 28.96
CA SER A 232 -19.99 63.41 28.79
C SER A 232 -19.55 64.19 30.04
N ARG A 233 -18.24 64.12 30.31
CA ARG A 233 -17.50 65.02 31.20
C ARG A 233 -17.77 66.50 30.91
N SER A 234 -18.00 67.26 31.97
CA SER A 234 -17.43 68.60 32.23
C SER A 234 -17.57 68.88 33.72
#